data_AF-A0A2D5VR12-F1
#
_entry.id   AF-A0A2D5VR12-F1
#
_cell.length_a   1.000
_cell.length_b   1.000
_cell.length_c   1.000
_cell.angle_alpha   90.00
_cell.angle_beta   90.00
_cell.angle_gamma   90.00
#
_symmetry.space_group_name_H-M   'P 1'
#
loop_
_entity.id
_entity.type
_entity.pdbx_description
1 polymer ?
#
loop_
_entity_poly.entity_id
_entity_poly.type
_entity_poly.pdbx_seq_one_letter_code
_entity_poly.pdbx_strand_id
1 'polypeptide(L)'
;MSSAPIARQEAGNDPYHWLENRDSEEVLAYLQAENAYLETVLEPQQALREQLFEEIKGRIRENDLSLPTPWGDYLYYQRTTAGDEYPRHYRCRRPADGSLDIDAASEALLLDANELAGGGFLSVGAFSISPDQQRLAYSLDSNGDEIYRLFVKELDSGQISELPFDDCDGSMTWA
;
A
#
# COMPACT_ATOMS: atom_id res chain seq x y z
N MET A 1 -20.51 -37.22 -5.26
CA MET A 1 -20.93 -35.86 -4.88
C MET A 1 -20.35 -35.59 -3.51
N SER A 2 -19.37 -34.69 -3.41
CA SER A 2 -18.82 -34.28 -2.12
C SER A 2 -19.90 -33.44 -1.43
N SER A 3 -20.47 -33.91 -0.33
CA SER A 3 -21.37 -33.11 0.49
C SER A 3 -20.59 -31.89 0.99
N ALA A 4 -21.09 -30.69 0.68
CA ALA A 4 -20.52 -29.46 1.22
C ALA A 4 -20.39 -29.58 2.74
N PRO A 5 -19.31 -29.04 3.35
CA PRO A 5 -19.13 -29.12 4.78
C PRO A 5 -20.35 -28.52 5.49
N ILE A 6 -20.99 -29.32 6.34
CA ILE A 6 -22.06 -28.85 7.21
C ILE A 6 -21.36 -28.21 8.41
N ALA A 7 -21.32 -26.87 8.44
CA ALA A 7 -20.87 -26.15 9.62
C ALA A 7 -21.76 -26.54 10.80
N ARG A 8 -21.17 -27.03 11.88
CA ARG A 8 -21.89 -27.27 13.12
C ARG A 8 -22.30 -25.91 13.69
N GLN A 9 -23.54 -25.52 13.48
CA GLN A 9 -24.14 -24.36 14.14
C GLN A 9 -24.53 -24.77 15.55
N GLU A 10 -23.81 -24.29 16.56
CA GLU A 10 -24.30 -24.29 17.93
C GLU A 10 -25.23 -23.09 18.10
N ALA A 11 -26.48 -23.33 18.51
CA ALA A 11 -27.42 -22.26 18.80
C ALA A 11 -27.00 -21.57 20.11
N GLY A 12 -26.29 -20.44 19.97
CA GLY A 12 -25.94 -19.53 21.04
C GLY A 12 -26.60 -18.16 20.82
N ASN A 13 -26.95 -17.47 21.89
CA ASN A 13 -27.35 -16.07 21.80
C ASN A 13 -26.09 -15.21 21.66
N ASP A 14 -25.92 -14.54 20.52
CA ASP A 14 -24.89 -13.52 20.35
C ASP A 14 -25.51 -12.13 20.57
N PRO A 15 -25.37 -11.54 21.77
CA PRO A 15 -25.93 -10.22 22.06
C PRO A 15 -25.26 -9.09 21.26
N TYR A 16 -24.13 -9.34 20.61
CA TYR A 16 -23.37 -8.36 19.84
C TYR A 16 -23.43 -8.56 18.33
N HIS A 17 -24.26 -9.48 17.84
CA HIS A 17 -24.42 -9.75 16.40
C HIS A 17 -24.70 -8.46 15.60
N TRP A 18 -25.42 -7.49 16.18
CA TRP A 18 -25.73 -6.22 15.54
C TRP A 18 -24.48 -5.42 15.10
N LEU A 19 -23.31 -5.63 15.73
CA LEU A 19 -22.03 -5.01 15.35
C LEU A 19 -21.51 -5.46 13.97
N GLU A 20 -22.00 -6.58 13.43
CA GLU A 20 -21.64 -7.03 12.08
C GLU A 20 -22.17 -6.10 10.98
N ASN A 21 -23.21 -5.30 11.28
CA ASN A 21 -23.78 -4.34 10.34
C ASN A 21 -22.97 -3.03 10.33
N ARG A 22 -21.75 -3.11 9.80
CA ARG A 22 -20.69 -2.08 9.83
C ARG A 22 -21.18 -0.67 9.46
N ASP A 23 -22.05 -0.56 8.47
CA ASP A 23 -22.49 0.72 7.90
C ASP A 23 -23.77 1.27 8.56
N SER A 24 -24.31 0.58 9.57
CA SER A 24 -25.51 1.05 10.27
C SER A 24 -25.21 2.23 11.20
N GLU A 25 -26.18 3.14 11.32
CA GLU A 25 -26.07 4.30 12.20
C GLU A 25 -25.78 3.90 13.67
N GLU A 26 -26.36 2.79 14.13
CA GLU A 26 -26.16 2.27 15.49
C GLU A 26 -24.71 1.84 15.73
N VAL A 27 -24.11 1.10 14.79
CA VAL A 27 -22.72 0.64 14.88
C VAL A 27 -21.75 1.82 14.80
N LEU A 28 -21.97 2.75 13.87
CA LEU A 28 -21.14 3.95 13.75
C LEU A 28 -21.19 4.81 15.01
N ALA A 29 -22.38 4.99 15.61
CA ALA A 29 -22.53 5.73 16.86
C ALA A 29 -21.80 5.04 18.02
N TYR A 30 -21.86 3.69 18.09
CA TYR A 30 -21.14 2.92 19.09
C TYR A 30 -19.62 3.06 18.93
N LEU A 31 -19.08 2.94 17.72
CA LEU A 31 -17.65 3.12 17.44
C LEU A 31 -17.16 4.53 17.80
N GLN A 32 -17.97 5.56 17.53
CA GLN A 32 -17.65 6.93 17.94
C GLN A 32 -17.61 7.07 19.47
N ALA A 33 -18.53 6.43 20.19
CA ALA A 33 -18.55 6.43 21.65
C ALA A 33 -17.33 5.71 22.24
N GLU A 34 -16.93 4.57 21.67
CA GLU A 34 -15.72 3.83 22.06
C GLU A 34 -14.45 4.67 21.79
N ASN A 35 -14.35 5.33 20.65
CA ASN A 35 -13.23 6.24 20.35
C ASN A 35 -13.15 7.40 21.35
N ALA A 36 -14.29 8.01 21.72
CA ALA A 36 -14.33 9.08 22.72
C ALA A 36 -13.92 8.59 24.12
N TYR A 37 -14.33 7.37 24.48
CA TYR A 37 -13.91 6.73 25.72
C TYR A 37 -12.40 6.48 25.73
N LEU A 38 -11.85 5.96 24.63
CA LEU A 38 -10.41 5.76 24.46
C LEU A 38 -9.63 7.07 24.65
N GLU A 39 -10.06 8.17 24.02
CA GLU A 39 -9.39 9.47 24.19
C GLU A 39 -9.44 9.94 25.65
N THR A 40 -10.55 9.71 26.35
CA THR A 40 -10.68 10.05 27.77
C THR A 40 -9.72 9.24 28.65
N VAL A 41 -9.60 7.94 28.38
CA VAL A 41 -8.72 7.04 29.14
C VAL A 41 -7.24 7.34 28.88
N LEU A 42 -6.90 7.74 27.64
CA LEU A 42 -5.52 8.00 27.22
C LEU A 42 -5.05 9.45 27.44
N GLU A 43 -5.93 10.36 27.84
CA GLU A 43 -5.61 11.78 28.08
C GLU A 43 -4.41 11.97 29.03
N PRO A 44 -4.31 11.26 30.18
CA PRO A 44 -3.20 11.45 31.11
C PRO A 44 -1.83 11.07 30.52
N GLN A 45 -1.81 10.25 29.47
CA GLN A 45 -0.58 9.79 28.80
C GLN A 45 -0.20 10.65 27.59
N GLN A 46 -0.90 11.75 27.30
CA GLN A 46 -0.66 12.56 26.11
C GLN A 46 0.81 12.99 25.96
N ALA A 47 1.44 13.46 27.04
CA ALA A 47 2.84 13.88 27.01
C ALA A 47 3.81 12.72 26.69
N LEU A 48 3.54 11.52 27.24
CA LEU A 48 4.34 10.34 26.97
C LEU A 48 4.15 9.86 25.51
N ARG A 49 2.91 9.90 25.00
CA ARG A 49 2.60 9.54 23.60
C ARG A 49 3.32 10.46 22.63
N GLU A 50 3.30 11.76 22.87
CA GLU A 50 4.02 12.75 22.06
C GLU A 50 5.54 12.52 22.09
N GLN A 51 6.09 12.27 23.29
CA GLN A 51 7.51 11.96 23.42
C GLN A 51 7.89 10.70 22.61
N LEU A 52 7.10 9.63 22.72
CA LEU A 52 7.35 8.40 21.97
C LEU A 52 7.21 8.61 20.46
N PHE A 53 6.23 9.41 20.02
CA PHE A 53 6.06 9.78 18.62
C PHE A 53 7.31 10.47 18.07
N GLU A 54 7.78 11.52 18.73
CA GLU A 54 8.98 12.25 18.31
C GLU A 54 10.25 11.40 18.39
N GLU A 55 10.36 10.50 19.38
CA GLU A 55 11.47 9.55 19.47
C GLU A 55 11.48 8.54 18.31
N ILE A 56 10.31 8.00 17.95
CA ILE A 56 10.18 7.05 16.82
C ILE A 56 10.47 7.78 15.52
N LYS A 57 9.84 8.94 15.30
CA LYS A 57 10.05 9.78 14.12
C LYS A 57 11.52 10.18 13.96
N GLY A 58 12.17 10.60 15.05
CA GLY A 58 13.59 10.97 15.04
C GLY A 58 14.56 9.83 14.72
N ARG A 59 14.11 8.56 14.77
CA ARG A 59 14.89 7.37 14.37
C ARG A 59 14.61 6.94 12.92
N ILE A 60 13.62 7.52 12.28
CA ILE A 60 13.29 7.26 10.87
C ILE A 60 14.11 8.21 10.00
N ARG A 61 14.79 7.66 9.00
CA ARG A 61 15.36 8.48 7.92
C ARG A 61 14.24 8.81 6.94
N GLU A 62 13.71 10.02 7.02
CA GLU A 62 12.62 10.44 6.14
C GLU A 62 13.09 10.55 4.68
N ASN A 63 14.31 11.09 4.48
CA ASN A 63 14.97 11.05 3.18
C ASN A 63 15.80 9.78 3.09
N ASP A 64 15.32 8.81 2.32
CA ASP A 64 16.01 7.54 2.12
C ASP A 64 15.96 7.10 0.66
N LEU A 65 16.98 6.34 0.28
CA LEU A 65 17.14 5.76 -1.03
C LEU A 65 17.46 4.28 -0.81
N SER A 66 16.61 3.40 -1.33
CA SER A 66 16.87 1.97 -1.25
C SER A 66 18.14 1.60 -2.02
N LEU A 67 18.76 0.47 -1.68
CA LEU A 67 19.84 -0.08 -2.48
C LEU A 67 19.33 -0.37 -3.91
N PRO A 68 19.96 0.18 -4.97
CA PRO A 68 19.52 -0.09 -6.33
C PRO A 68 19.69 -1.56 -6.70
N THR A 69 18.63 -2.16 -7.23
CA THR A 69 18.61 -3.56 -7.65
C THR A 69 18.79 -3.64 -9.16
N PRO A 70 19.87 -4.29 -9.65
CA PRO A 70 20.09 -4.43 -11.09
C PRO A 70 19.20 -5.51 -11.68
N TRP A 71 18.51 -5.20 -12.79
CA TRP A 71 17.81 -6.18 -13.61
C TRP A 71 17.78 -5.74 -15.07
N GLY A 72 18.26 -6.60 -15.96
CA GLY A 72 18.43 -6.26 -17.38
C GLY A 72 19.30 -5.02 -17.57
N ASP A 73 18.76 -4.04 -18.30
CA ASP A 73 19.44 -2.79 -18.69
C ASP A 73 19.23 -1.66 -17.67
N TYR A 74 18.56 -1.93 -16.55
CA TYR A 74 18.13 -0.93 -15.59
C TYR A 74 18.54 -1.25 -14.15
N LEU A 75 18.64 -0.20 -13.34
CA LEU A 75 18.61 -0.27 -11.89
C LEU A 75 17.22 0.15 -11.42
N TYR A 76 16.64 -0.58 -10.47
CA TYR A 76 15.34 -0.27 -9.84
C TYR A 76 15.54 0.07 -8.37
N TYR A 77 14.85 1.10 -7.89
CA TYR A 77 14.99 1.57 -6.51
C TYR A 77 13.76 2.36 -6.07
N GLN A 78 13.67 2.59 -4.77
CA GLN A 78 12.67 3.42 -4.14
C GLN A 78 13.34 4.61 -3.46
N ARG A 79 12.63 5.75 -3.43
CA ARG A 79 13.05 6.95 -2.71
C ARG A 79 11.90 7.47 -1.88
N THR A 80 12.20 7.82 -0.63
CA THR A 80 11.33 8.63 0.23
C THR A 80 11.98 9.99 0.45
N THR A 81 11.17 11.02 0.58
CA THR A 81 11.57 12.36 0.99
C THR A 81 10.81 12.80 2.23
N ALA A 82 11.32 13.80 2.93
CA ALA A 82 10.66 14.33 4.13
C ALA A 82 9.20 14.71 3.86
N GLY A 83 8.29 14.11 4.64
CA GLY A 83 6.84 14.28 4.50
C GLY A 83 6.13 13.31 3.55
N ASP A 84 6.85 12.43 2.83
CA ASP A 84 6.19 11.36 2.08
C ASP A 84 5.61 10.30 3.03
N GLU A 85 4.40 9.82 2.73
CA GLU A 85 3.77 8.69 3.42
C GLU A 85 4.09 7.35 2.73
N TYR A 86 4.45 7.40 1.44
CA TYR A 86 4.75 6.23 0.62
C TYR A 86 6.07 6.40 -0.16
N PRO A 87 6.82 5.31 -0.41
CA PRO A 87 7.97 5.36 -1.30
C PRO A 87 7.54 5.60 -2.75
N ARG A 88 8.32 6.42 -3.47
CA ARG A 88 8.22 6.53 -4.93
C ARG A 88 9.14 5.50 -5.58
N HIS A 89 8.66 4.86 -6.64
CA HIS A 89 9.41 3.82 -7.36
C HIS A 89 10.06 4.40 -8.62
N TYR A 90 11.33 4.10 -8.83
CA TYR A 90 12.12 4.62 -9.94
C TYR A 90 12.89 3.51 -10.66
N ARG A 91 13.34 3.84 -11.87
CA ARG A 91 14.43 3.14 -12.56
C ARG A 91 15.37 4.11 -13.24
N CYS A 92 16.61 3.71 -13.48
CA CYS A 92 17.54 4.40 -14.38
C CYS A 92 18.35 3.39 -15.20
N ARG A 93 19.09 3.83 -16.22
CA ARG A 93 19.96 2.94 -17.00
C ARG A 93 21.08 2.40 -16.13
N ARG A 94 21.33 1.10 -16.29
CA ARG A 94 22.42 0.44 -15.59
C ARG A 94 23.78 0.87 -16.15
N PRO A 95 24.74 1.27 -15.30
CA PRO A 95 26.11 1.53 -15.70
C PRO A 95 26.78 0.32 -16.36
N ALA A 96 27.56 0.56 -17.42
CA ALA A 96 28.24 -0.49 -18.18
C ALA A 96 29.40 -1.15 -17.40
N ASP A 97 29.96 -0.45 -16.41
CA ASP A 97 30.99 -0.98 -15.50
C ASP A 97 30.40 -1.87 -14.39
N GLY A 98 29.08 -2.02 -14.35
CA GLY A 98 28.38 -2.85 -13.38
C GLY A 98 28.20 -2.21 -12.01
N SER A 99 28.53 -0.93 -11.83
CA SER A 99 28.26 -0.21 -10.60
C SER A 99 26.74 -0.06 -10.35
N LEU A 100 26.39 0.32 -9.12
CA LEU A 100 25.02 0.64 -8.72
C LEU A 100 24.80 2.16 -8.67
N ASP A 101 25.63 2.92 -9.39
CA ASP A 101 25.52 4.38 -9.44
C ASP A 101 24.24 4.77 -10.19
N ILE A 102 23.44 5.65 -9.58
CA ILE A 102 22.21 6.15 -10.19
C ILE A 102 22.57 7.17 -11.26
N ASP A 103 22.28 6.84 -12.51
CA ASP A 103 22.31 7.80 -13.61
C ASP A 103 21.06 8.69 -13.59
N ALA A 104 21.19 9.86 -12.96
CA ALA A 104 20.10 10.84 -12.86
C ALA A 104 19.59 11.33 -14.23
N ALA A 105 20.41 11.28 -15.29
CA ALA A 105 19.99 11.73 -16.61
C ALA A 105 19.03 10.75 -17.30
N SER A 106 19.01 9.49 -16.88
CA SER A 106 18.10 8.44 -17.38
C SER A 106 17.08 7.96 -16.34
N GLU A 107 17.01 8.63 -15.19
CA GLU A 107 16.03 8.33 -14.15
C GLU A 107 14.59 8.55 -14.66
N ALA A 108 13.73 7.59 -14.38
CA ALA A 108 12.31 7.61 -14.71
C ALA A 108 11.48 7.16 -13.51
N LEU A 109 10.42 7.92 -13.21
CA LEU A 109 9.43 7.60 -12.19
C LEU A 109 8.47 6.51 -12.70
N LEU A 110 8.43 5.39 -11.99
CA LEU A 110 7.55 4.26 -12.28
C LEU A 110 6.19 4.43 -11.65
N LEU A 111 6.15 4.75 -10.35
CA LEU A 111 4.91 4.91 -9.57
C LEU A 111 5.13 5.89 -8.42
N ASP A 112 4.20 6.85 -8.27
CA ASP A 112 4.13 7.74 -7.12
C ASP A 112 2.85 7.46 -6.33
N ALA A 113 3.00 6.68 -5.26
CA ALA A 113 1.88 6.33 -4.39
C ALA A 113 1.36 7.54 -3.59
N ASN A 114 2.17 8.57 -3.34
CA ASN A 114 1.71 9.77 -2.62
C ASN A 114 0.73 10.58 -3.49
N GLU A 115 1.03 10.73 -4.78
CA GLU A 115 0.13 11.39 -5.73
C GLU A 115 -1.19 10.62 -5.87
N LEU A 116 -1.12 9.30 -6.00
CA LEU A 116 -2.29 8.44 -6.15
C LEU A 116 -3.16 8.40 -4.88
N ALA A 117 -2.54 8.43 -3.71
CA ALA A 117 -3.25 8.45 -2.44
C ALA A 117 -3.97 9.78 -2.19
N GLY A 118 -3.40 10.91 -2.65
CA GLY A 118 -3.98 12.23 -2.43
C GLY A 118 -4.14 12.61 -0.95
N GLY A 119 -3.30 12.05 -0.07
CA GLY A 119 -3.41 12.16 1.39
C GLY A 119 -4.42 11.20 2.04
N GLY A 120 -4.99 10.27 1.27
CA GLY A 120 -5.82 9.18 1.77
C GLY A 120 -5.03 7.90 2.02
N PHE A 121 -5.75 6.85 2.38
CA PHE A 121 -5.19 5.50 2.44
C PHE A 121 -4.93 4.98 1.02
N LEU A 122 -3.77 4.35 0.84
CA LEU A 122 -3.45 3.59 -0.36
C LEU A 122 -2.58 2.39 0.01
N SER A 123 -2.90 1.23 -0.54
CA SER A 123 -2.09 0.02 -0.46
C SER A 123 -1.71 -0.40 -1.88
N VAL A 124 -0.41 -0.47 -2.15
CA VAL A 124 0.12 -1.04 -3.39
C VAL A 124 0.31 -2.54 -3.17
N GLY A 125 -0.44 -3.36 -3.90
CA GLY A 125 -0.35 -4.81 -3.83
C GLY A 125 0.81 -5.32 -4.69
N ALA A 126 0.52 -5.75 -5.91
CA ALA A 126 1.52 -6.09 -6.89
C ALA A 126 2.27 -4.85 -7.38
N PHE A 127 3.58 -5.01 -7.59
CA PHE A 127 4.42 -4.11 -8.35
C PHE A 127 5.40 -4.97 -9.16
N SER A 128 5.12 -5.16 -10.45
CA SER A 128 5.81 -6.16 -11.28
C SER A 128 6.13 -5.60 -12.66
N ILE A 129 7.41 -5.45 -12.95
CA ILE A 129 7.88 -5.00 -14.26
C ILE A 129 7.92 -6.20 -15.21
N SER A 130 7.51 -6.01 -16.47
CA SER A 130 7.46 -7.08 -17.48
C SER A 130 8.85 -7.58 -17.85
N PRO A 131 9.01 -8.83 -18.32
CA PRO A 131 10.31 -9.40 -18.70
C PRO A 131 11.07 -8.61 -19.77
N ASP A 132 10.33 -7.98 -20.70
CA ASP A 132 10.89 -7.09 -21.72
C ASP A 132 11.14 -5.66 -21.20
N GLN A 133 10.81 -5.38 -19.94
CA GLN A 133 11.00 -4.11 -19.23
C GLN A 133 10.29 -2.91 -19.88
N GLN A 134 9.22 -3.18 -20.63
CA GLN A 134 8.41 -2.16 -21.30
C GLN A 134 7.14 -1.80 -20.53
N ARG A 135 6.67 -2.66 -19.62
CA ARG A 135 5.42 -2.49 -18.88
C ARG A 135 5.61 -2.64 -17.38
N LEU A 136 4.77 -1.95 -16.61
CA LEU A 136 4.60 -2.15 -15.18
C LEU A 136 3.17 -2.63 -14.92
N ALA A 137 3.02 -3.81 -14.33
CA ALA A 137 1.78 -4.27 -13.72
C ALA A 137 1.79 -3.84 -12.26
N TYR A 138 0.72 -3.19 -11.79
CA TYR A 138 0.56 -2.83 -10.39
C TYR A 138 -0.90 -2.87 -9.96
N SER A 139 -1.14 -3.01 -8.65
CA SER A 139 -2.50 -3.07 -8.10
C SER A 139 -2.65 -2.15 -6.89
N LEU A 140 -3.85 -1.61 -6.72
CA LEU A 140 -4.16 -0.60 -5.70
C LEU A 140 -5.43 -0.95 -4.92
N ASP A 141 -5.36 -0.86 -3.60
CA ASP A 141 -6.51 -0.77 -2.68
C ASP A 141 -6.51 0.62 -2.05
N SER A 142 -7.61 1.36 -2.20
CA SER A 142 -7.79 2.72 -1.66
C SER A 142 -8.62 2.79 -0.39
N ASN A 143 -9.21 1.68 0.06
CA ASN A 143 -10.19 1.65 1.15
C ASN A 143 -9.80 0.71 2.31
N GLY A 144 -8.79 -0.14 2.13
CA GLY A 144 -8.29 -1.06 3.15
C GLY A 144 -9.13 -2.33 3.28
N ASP A 145 -9.91 -2.69 2.26
CA ASP A 145 -10.70 -3.92 2.23
C ASP A 145 -9.96 -5.11 1.61
N GLU A 146 -8.69 -4.91 1.23
CA GLU A 146 -7.84 -5.89 0.54
C GLU A 146 -8.41 -6.34 -0.82
N ILE A 147 -9.31 -5.54 -1.41
CA ILE A 147 -9.82 -5.72 -2.78
C ILE A 147 -9.13 -4.72 -3.69
N TYR A 148 -8.38 -5.25 -4.65
CA TYR A 148 -7.48 -4.44 -5.46
C TYR A 148 -8.01 -4.19 -6.87
N ARG A 149 -7.82 -2.96 -7.36
CA ARG A 149 -7.93 -2.62 -8.79
C ARG A 149 -6.59 -2.85 -9.47
N LEU A 150 -6.60 -3.46 -10.66
CA LEU A 150 -5.40 -3.88 -11.36
C LEU A 150 -5.10 -2.95 -12.54
N PHE A 151 -3.82 -2.59 -12.72
CA PHE A 151 -3.37 -1.66 -13.73
C PHE A 151 -2.14 -2.17 -14.47
N VAL A 152 -2.02 -1.77 -15.75
CA VAL A 152 -0.81 -1.91 -16.55
C VAL A 152 -0.42 -0.54 -17.09
N LYS A 153 0.82 -0.13 -16.83
CA LYS A 153 1.44 1.10 -17.35
C LYS A 153 2.47 0.76 -18.42
N GLU A 154 2.31 1.33 -19.61
CA GLU A 154 3.34 1.35 -20.64
C GLU A 154 4.44 2.35 -20.23
N LEU A 155 5.69 1.90 -20.15
CA LEU A 155 6.77 2.68 -19.53
C LEU A 155 7.44 3.69 -20.46
N ASP A 156 7.23 3.55 -21.77
CA ASP A 156 7.77 4.47 -22.78
C ASP A 156 6.90 5.73 -22.93
N SER A 157 5.59 5.54 -22.90
CA SER A 157 4.56 6.55 -23.13
C SER A 157 3.92 7.05 -21.83
N GLY A 158 4.01 6.25 -20.77
CA GLY A 158 3.31 6.50 -19.50
C GLY A 158 1.82 6.19 -19.56
N GLN A 159 1.31 5.61 -20.65
CA GLN A 159 -0.11 5.27 -20.77
C GLN A 159 -0.48 4.20 -19.73
N ILE A 160 -1.56 4.44 -18.98
CA ILE A 160 -2.07 3.52 -17.96
C ILE A 160 -3.39 2.93 -18.46
N SER A 161 -3.53 1.61 -18.32
CA SER A 161 -4.77 0.87 -18.59
C SER A 161 -5.18 0.12 -17.33
N GLU A 162 -6.42 0.30 -16.90
CA GLU A 162 -7.04 -0.54 -15.87
C GLU A 162 -7.52 -1.85 -16.49
N LEU A 163 -7.30 -2.96 -15.79
CA LEU A 163 -7.78 -4.26 -16.22
C LEU A 163 -9.21 -4.49 -15.72
N PRO A 164 -10.09 -5.13 -16.52
CA PRO A 164 -11.51 -5.27 -16.22
C PRO A 164 -11.78 -6.46 -15.28
N PHE A 165 -11.10 -6.48 -14.13
CA PHE A 165 -11.27 -7.51 -13.11
C PHE A 165 -11.70 -6.86 -11.79
N ASP A 166 -12.75 -7.42 -11.20
CA ASP A 166 -13.25 -7.03 -9.89
C ASP A 166 -12.78 -8.04 -8.82
N ASP A 167 -12.91 -7.69 -7.54
CA ASP A 167 -12.64 -8.58 -6.39
C ASP A 167 -11.27 -9.29 -6.41
N CYS A 168 -10.24 -8.58 -6.87
CA CYS A 168 -8.90 -9.16 -7.01
C CYS A 168 -8.13 -9.12 -5.68
N ASP A 169 -7.35 -10.17 -5.43
CA ASP A 169 -6.47 -10.31 -4.26
C ASP A 169 -5.19 -9.45 -4.31
N GLY A 170 -5.05 -8.64 -5.36
CA GLY A 170 -3.91 -7.75 -5.58
C GLY A 170 -2.69 -8.41 -6.21
N SER A 171 -2.66 -9.71 -6.44
CA SER A 171 -1.51 -10.40 -7.04
C SER A 171 -1.48 -10.27 -8.58
N MET A 172 -0.29 -10.09 -9.16
CA MET A 172 -0.10 -10.05 -10.61
C MET A 172 1.25 -10.67 -10.99
N THR A 173 1.25 -11.56 -11.99
CA THR A 173 2.47 -12.22 -12.51
C THR A 173 2.48 -12.18 -14.03
N TRP A 174 3.61 -11.79 -14.62
CA TRP A 174 3.82 -11.86 -16.06
C TRP A 174 4.11 -13.30 -16.50
N ALA A 175 3.62 -13.66 -17.69
CA ALA A 175 3.88 -14.96 -18.33
C ALA A 175 5.19 -14.96 -19.12
#